data_AF-A0A1S9AGE1-F1
#
_entry.id   AF-A0A1S9AGE1-F1
#
_cell.length_a   1.000
_cell.length_b   1.000
_cell.length_c   1.000
_cell.angle_alpha   90.00
_cell.angle_beta   90.00
_cell.angle_gamma   90.00
#
_symmetry.space_group_name_H-M   'P 1'
#
loop_
_entity.id
_entity.type
_entity.pdbx_description
1 polymer ?
#
loop_
_entity_poly.entity_id
_entity_poly.type
_entity_poly.pdbx_seq_one_letter_code
_entity_poly.pdbx_strand_id
1 'polypeptide(L)' 'MSPFPALLCDDPVALNHELRSNHLQRDIVGRGIMLLGDFGILAALEFLKSHAVAPSVIERVLLEPGRRAAS' A
#
# COMPACT_ATOMS: atom_id res chain seq x y z
N MET A 1 28.32 20.05 -5.99
CA MET A 1 27.86 18.92 -6.82
C MET A 1 27.08 17.95 -5.95
N SER A 2 25.75 18.01 -6.05
CA SER A 2 24.84 16.92 -5.69
C SER A 2 23.75 16.87 -6.76
N PRO A 3 23.11 15.70 -6.93
CA PRO A 3 22.71 15.17 -8.22
C PRO A 3 21.21 15.20 -8.41
N PHE A 4 20.75 15.22 -9.66
CA PHE A 4 19.42 14.73 -10.01
C PHE A 4 19.48 14.20 -11.43
N PRO A 5 19.41 12.87 -11.67
CA PRO A 5 19.25 12.38 -13.02
C PRO A 5 17.80 12.63 -13.42
N ALA A 6 17.62 13.28 -14.56
CA ALA A 6 16.36 13.42 -15.25
C ALA A 6 15.77 12.02 -15.52
N LEU A 7 14.75 11.62 -14.76
CA LEU A 7 13.80 10.62 -15.20
C LEU A 7 12.61 11.37 -15.83
N LEU A 8 12.85 11.88 -17.02
CA LEU A 8 11.80 12.31 -17.93
C LEU A 8 11.39 11.07 -18.74
N CYS A 9 10.53 10.23 -18.15
CA CYS A 9 9.75 9.27 -18.93
C CYS A 9 8.39 9.90 -19.18
N ASP A 10 8.25 10.60 -20.32
CA ASP A 10 6.99 11.14 -20.83
C ASP A 10 6.06 10.03 -21.37
N ASP A 11 5.89 8.95 -20.62
CA ASP A 11 4.95 7.87 -20.94
C ASP A 11 3.69 8.02 -20.08
N PRO A 12 2.63 8.68 -20.58
CA PRO A 12 1.39 8.88 -19.81
C PRO A 12 0.72 7.57 -19.43
N VAL A 13 1.00 6.49 -20.16
CA VAL A 13 0.54 5.13 -19.86
C VAL A 13 1.24 4.55 -18.63
N ALA A 14 2.55 4.73 -18.51
CA ALA A 14 3.33 4.28 -17.36
C ALA A 14 2.92 5.04 -16.10
N LEU A 15 2.79 6.36 -16.19
CA LEU A 15 2.31 7.21 -15.08
C LEU A 15 0.90 6.82 -14.63
N ASN A 16 -0.03 6.59 -15.57
CA ASN A 16 -1.40 6.19 -15.23
C ASN A 16 -1.45 4.79 -14.60
N HIS A 17 -0.64 3.86 -15.11
CA HIS A 17 -0.51 2.52 -14.52
C HIS A 17 0.06 2.58 -13.10
N GLU A 18 1.07 3.41 -12.87
CA GLU A 18 1.68 3.62 -11.56
C GLU A 18 0.70 4.30 -10.59
N LEU A 19 -0.04 5.31 -11.02
CA LEU A 19 -1.09 5.95 -10.23
C LEU A 19 -2.20 4.95 -9.85
N ARG A 20 -2.67 4.14 -10.79
CA ARG A 20 -3.68 3.09 -10.54
C ARG A 20 -3.17 2.02 -9.58
N SER A 21 -1.93 1.59 -9.75
CA SER A 21 -1.27 0.63 -8.85
C SER A 21 -1.17 1.18 -7.42
N ASN A 22 -0.78 2.45 -7.28
CA ASN A 22 -0.75 3.14 -6.00
C ASN A 22 -2.14 3.24 -5.36
N HIS A 23 -3.19 3.53 -6.14
CA HIS A 23 -4.57 3.56 -5.64
C HIS A 23 -5.05 2.18 -5.17
N LEU A 24 -4.83 1.14 -5.97
CA LEU A 24 -5.20 -0.23 -5.61
C LEU A 24 -4.47 -0.69 -4.33
N GLN A 25 -3.18 -0.40 -4.23
CA GLN A 25 -2.40 -0.76 -3.06
C GLN A 25 -2.90 -0.03 -1.80
N ARG A 26 -3.30 1.23 -1.91
CA ARG A 26 -3.89 2.00 -0.80
C ARG A 26 -5.24 1.41 -0.37
N ASP A 27 -6.08 1.02 -1.32
CA ASP A 27 -7.40 0.46 -1.04
C ASP A 27 -7.30 -0.91 -0.32
N ILE A 28 -6.44 -1.81 -0.84
CA ILE A 28 -6.15 -3.11 -0.20
C ILE A 28 -5.69 -2.89 1.25
N VAL A 29 -4.79 -1.94 1.45
CA VAL A 29 -4.29 -1.62 2.79
C VAL A 29 -5.39 -1.08 3.70
N GLY A 30 -6.21 -0.14 3.21
CA GLY A 30 -7.32 0.44 3.97
C GLY A 30 -8.30 -0.63 4.40
N ARG A 31 -8.63 -1.57 3.51
CA ARG A 31 -9.48 -2.71 3.82
C ARG A 31 -8.84 -3.66 4.83
N GLY A 32 -7.53 -3.88 4.74
CA GLY A 32 -6.79 -4.65 5.75
C GLY A 32 -6.85 -4.02 7.15
N ILE A 33 -6.78 -2.68 7.24
CA ILE A 33 -6.92 -1.95 8.52
C ILE A 33 -8.36 -2.08 9.06
N MET A 34 -9.37 -1.97 8.20
CA MET A 34 -10.77 -2.16 8.61
C MET A 34 -11.00 -3.59 9.13
N LEU A 35 -10.52 -4.61 8.40
CA LEU A 35 -10.62 -6.00 8.83
C LEU A 35 -9.91 -6.27 10.16
N LEU A 36 -8.78 -5.59 10.40
CA LEU A 36 -8.06 -5.69 11.67
C LEU A 36 -8.92 -5.19 12.84
N GLY A 37 -9.64 -4.08 12.65
CA GLY A 37 -10.55 -3.51 13.66
C GLY A 37 -11.81 -4.35 13.86
N ASP A 38 -12.43 -4.82 12.79
CA ASP A 38 -13.74 -5.47 12.84
C ASP A 38 -13.66 -6.97 13.15
N PHE A 39 -12.62 -7.66 12.66
CA PHE A 39 -12.51 -9.13 12.69
C PHE A 39 -11.18 -9.64 13.28
N GLY A 40 -10.23 -8.74 13.57
CA GLY A 40 -8.96 -9.07 14.22
C GLY A 40 -7.83 -9.48 13.28
N ILE A 41 -6.69 -9.86 13.90
CA ILE A 41 -5.39 -10.03 13.22
C ILE A 41 -5.43 -11.10 12.12
N LEU A 42 -6.04 -12.25 12.39
CA LEU A 42 -6.03 -13.37 11.44
C LEU A 42 -6.76 -13.02 10.13
N ALA A 43 -7.89 -12.33 10.23
CA ALA A 43 -8.67 -11.90 9.07
C ALA A 43 -7.90 -10.88 8.22
N ALA A 44 -7.28 -9.88 8.87
CA ALA A 44 -6.46 -8.89 8.19
C ALA A 44 -5.23 -9.52 7.51
N LEU A 45 -4.55 -10.43 8.20
CA LEU A 45 -3.35 -11.10 7.70
C LEU A 45 -3.65 -11.93 6.43
N GLU A 46 -4.68 -12.77 6.46
CA GLU A 46 -5.06 -13.59 5.32
C GLU A 46 -5.55 -12.76 4.13
N PHE A 47 -6.30 -11.68 4.40
CA PHE A 47 -6.70 -10.74 3.36
C PHE A 47 -5.49 -10.08 2.68
N LEU A 48 -4.52 -9.58 3.44
CA LEU A 48 -3.33 -8.91 2.88
C LEU A 48 -2.42 -9.89 2.13
N LYS A 49 -2.26 -11.13 2.64
CA LYS A 49 -1.50 -12.18 1.95
C LYS A 49 -2.13 -12.58 0.62
N SER A 50 -3.46 -12.73 0.57
CA SER A 50 -4.17 -13.09 -0.67
C SER A 50 -4.06 -12.01 -1.76
N HIS A 51 -3.71 -10.78 -1.40
CA HIS A 51 -3.46 -9.67 -2.33
C HIS A 51 -1.96 -9.42 -2.59
N ALA A 52 -1.09 -10.38 -2.27
CA ALA A 52 0.35 -10.31 -2.49
C ALA A 52 1.03 -9.05 -1.87
N VAL A 53 0.48 -8.56 -0.76
CA VAL A 53 1.05 -7.41 -0.05
C VAL A 53 2.38 -7.83 0.57
N ALA A 54 3.42 -7.01 0.38
CA ALA A 54 4.75 -7.28 0.91
C ALA A 54 4.73 -7.45 2.44
N PRO A 55 5.50 -8.41 3.02
CA PRO A 55 5.50 -8.68 4.45
C PRO A 55 5.74 -7.45 5.34
N SER A 56 6.64 -6.55 4.94
CA SER A 56 6.92 -5.29 5.66
C SER A 56 5.71 -4.35 5.72
N VAL A 57 4.86 -4.37 4.69
CA VAL A 57 3.62 -3.60 4.65
C VAL A 57 2.55 -4.25 5.52
N ILE A 58 2.49 -5.59 5.56
CA ILE A 58 1.60 -6.35 6.45
C ILE A 58 1.95 -6.09 7.90
N GLU A 59 3.22 -6.25 8.28
CA GLU A 59 3.74 -5.96 9.61
C GLU A 59 3.32 -4.56 10.07
N ARG A 60 3.49 -3.56 9.20
CA ARG A 60 3.04 -2.20 9.49
C ARG A 60 1.53 -2.06 9.68
N VAL A 61 0.70 -2.75 8.88
CA VAL A 61 -0.76 -2.73 9.11
C VAL A 61 -1.10 -3.30 10.49
N LEU A 62 -0.45 -4.40 10.88
CA LEU A 62 -0.76 -5.11 12.12
C LEU A 62 -0.22 -4.40 13.37
N LEU A 63 0.95 -3.77 13.28
CA LEU A 63 1.61 -3.13 14.42
C LEU A 63 1.29 -1.63 14.54
N GLU A 64 1.06 -0.95 13.41
CA GLU A 64 0.91 0.51 13.35
C GLU A 64 -0.22 0.97 12.39
N PRO A 65 -1.47 0.51 12.56
CA PRO A 65 -2.55 0.77 11.60
C PRO A 65 -2.86 2.26 11.42
N GLY A 66 -2.67 3.09 12.45
CA GLY A 66 -2.89 4.54 12.41
C GLY A 66 -1.85 5.34 11.61
N ARG A 67 -0.68 4.76 11.30
CA ARG A 67 0.44 5.46 10.65
C ARG A 67 0.18 5.84 9.18
N ARG A 68 -0.95 5.43 8.60
CA ARG A 68 -1.39 5.81 7.23
C ARG A 68 -2.56 6.78 7.19
N ALA A 69 -3.35 6.89 8.26
CA ALA A 69 -4.63 7.60 8.22
C ALA A 69 -4.47 9.14 8.22
N ALA A 70 -3.23 9.65 8.35
CA ALA A 70 -2.89 11.07 8.29
C ALA A 70 -2.06 11.37 7.03
N SER A 71 -2.68 11.36 5.86
CA SER A 71 -2.15 11.97 4.62
C SER A 71 -3.29 12.26 3.66
#